data_AF-K2R571-F1
#
_entry.id   AF-K2R571-F1
#
_cell.length_a   1.000
_cell.length_b   1.000
_cell.length_c   1.000
_cell.angle_alpha   90.00
_cell.angle_beta   90.00
_cell.angle_gamma   90.00
#
_symmetry.space_group_name_H-M   'P 1'
#
loop_
_entity.id
_entity.type
_entity.pdbx_description
1 polymer ?
#
loop_
_entity_poly.entity_id
_entity_poly.type
_entity_poly.pdbx_seq_one_letter_code
_entity_poly.pdbx_strand_id
1 'polypeptide(L)'
;MGIVILPTVIACSRMLAALAIVLDKRPELIVGIQPQGDDGGEKQTLGEKAVEIIRNAFVTCLNDRTGTLSGVRDGRPEGKRVGIYKLANLCLKILFQGSKSRSADTIFTNIENASPPLAIFPWPERVTYLYYLGRFLFSNNHFYRAQLALQSAYDQCNPERLNQRRLILIYLVTSNIILGRFPSPHLYQLPEAMGLRERFGPLCRAIAKGDLARFRQLLDVEKGEHVQWFLFHRIFFQLRNRCEVLVWRSLIRRTFLINGDQGDPTSRKAPTLGLQDLVVIAQFLEKKALSPEAAMYRGPAQRHPNWAFFTMEPPKGQLYLDPDFEAADGVEPEFLAPDMDEIESIVAALIDQGFLGGFISHKQLRFAITGAKRKGALAAGFPKPWPVVKAKFNEKVPGWKVDAPALETGRVINLSGARPVGAAGA
;
A
#
# COMPACT_ATOMS: atom_id res chain seq x y z
N MET A 1 -13.33 42.27 1.01
CA MET A 1 -14.24 41.41 1.81
C MET A 1 -13.74 39.98 1.97
N GLY A 2 -13.57 39.19 0.89
CA GLY A 2 -13.28 37.74 1.02
C GLY A 2 -11.99 37.34 1.76
N ILE A 3 -10.92 38.14 1.67
CA ILE A 3 -9.66 37.88 2.40
C ILE A 3 -9.83 38.12 3.91
N VAL A 4 -10.67 39.09 4.30
CA VAL A 4 -10.94 39.45 5.70
C VAL A 4 -11.82 38.40 6.39
N ILE A 5 -12.68 37.73 5.61
CA ILE A 5 -13.61 36.68 6.09
C ILE A 5 -12.95 35.28 6.09
N LEU A 6 -11.83 35.10 5.38
CA LEU A 6 -11.16 33.80 5.31
C LEU A 6 -10.74 33.23 6.69
N PRO A 7 -10.19 34.03 7.63
CA PRO A 7 -9.87 33.53 8.97
C PRO A 7 -11.10 33.06 9.75
N THR A 8 -12.24 33.75 9.63
CA THR A 8 -13.48 33.36 10.32
C THR A 8 -14.05 32.09 9.71
N VAL A 9 -14.05 31.95 8.38
CA VAL A 9 -14.44 30.70 7.70
C VAL A 9 -13.57 29.54 8.17
N ILE A 10 -12.24 29.70 8.21
CA ILE A 10 -11.33 28.65 8.69
C ILE A 10 -11.61 28.30 10.16
N ALA A 11 -11.86 29.28 11.02
CA ALA A 11 -12.20 29.03 12.42
C ALA A 11 -13.51 28.26 12.58
N CYS A 12 -14.57 28.67 11.86
CA CYS A 12 -15.85 27.95 11.82
C CYS A 12 -15.68 26.53 11.27
N SER A 13 -14.94 26.34 10.17
CA SER A 13 -14.64 25.01 9.61
C SER A 13 -13.88 24.12 10.60
N ARG A 14 -12.98 24.68 11.41
CA ARG A 14 -12.28 23.92 12.47
C ARG A 14 -13.24 23.46 13.57
N MET A 15 -14.11 24.34 14.04
CA MET A 15 -15.11 23.98 15.05
C MET A 15 -16.07 22.93 14.51
N LEU A 16 -16.55 23.10 13.28
CA LEU A 16 -17.42 22.15 12.61
C LEU A 16 -16.73 20.78 12.42
N ALA A 17 -15.45 20.78 12.00
CA ALA A 17 -14.66 19.56 11.89
C ALA A 17 -14.47 18.86 13.25
N ALA A 18 -14.19 19.62 14.31
CA ALA A 18 -14.03 19.07 15.65
C ALA A 18 -15.34 18.45 16.15
N LEU A 19 -16.47 19.16 15.98
CA LEU A 19 -17.80 18.68 16.34
C LEU A 19 -18.15 17.40 15.59
N ALA A 20 -17.96 17.37 14.26
CA ALA A 20 -18.21 16.20 13.43
C ALA A 20 -17.39 14.98 13.89
N ILE A 21 -16.11 15.17 14.21
CA ILE A 21 -15.22 14.09 14.68
C ILE A 21 -15.64 13.60 16.08
N VAL A 22 -16.06 14.49 16.98
CA VAL A 22 -16.48 14.11 18.33
C VAL A 22 -17.79 13.32 18.29
N LEU A 23 -18.75 13.75 17.48
CA LEU A 23 -20.03 13.08 17.32
C LEU A 23 -19.88 11.72 16.63
N ASP A 24 -19.01 11.60 15.63
CA ASP A 24 -18.67 10.31 14.99
C ASP A 24 -18.07 9.30 16.00
N LYS A 25 -17.33 9.78 17.00
CA LYS A 25 -16.77 8.94 18.07
C LYS A 25 -17.76 8.62 19.20
N ARG A 26 -18.89 9.33 19.26
CA ARG A 26 -19.89 9.24 20.33
C ARG A 26 -21.30 9.16 19.72
N PRO A 27 -21.63 8.04 19.05
CA PRO A 27 -22.92 7.87 18.39
C PRO A 27 -24.12 8.00 19.37
N GLU A 28 -23.90 7.76 20.67
CA GLU A 28 -24.88 7.93 21.73
C GLU A 28 -25.44 9.36 21.83
N LEU A 29 -24.66 10.38 21.42
CA LEU A 29 -25.07 11.78 21.48
C LEU A 29 -25.96 12.20 20.29
N ILE A 30 -26.09 11.36 19.26
CA ILE A 30 -26.82 11.67 18.02
C ILE A 30 -28.22 11.03 18.01
N VAL A 31 -28.53 10.15 18.98
CA VAL A 31 -29.78 9.37 19.04
C VAL A 31 -31.04 10.25 19.00
N GLY A 32 -30.97 11.50 19.50
CA GLY A 32 -32.09 12.46 19.48
C GLY A 32 -32.09 13.44 18.30
N ILE A 33 -31.04 13.49 17.47
CA ILE A 33 -30.96 14.37 16.31
C ILE A 33 -31.43 13.58 15.09
N GLN A 34 -32.73 13.64 14.81
CA GLN A 34 -33.26 13.08 13.58
C GLN A 34 -32.54 13.72 12.38
N PRO A 35 -31.89 12.93 11.50
CA PRO A 35 -31.36 13.47 10.27
C PRO A 35 -32.55 13.91 9.40
N GLN A 36 -32.76 15.23 9.30
CA GLN A 36 -33.68 15.81 8.32
C GLN A 36 -33.22 15.38 6.91
N GLY A 37 -34.07 14.60 6.24
CA GLY A 37 -33.93 14.19 4.86
C GLY A 37 -35.32 14.20 4.22
N ASP A 38 -35.41 14.91 3.10
CA ASP A 38 -36.54 14.90 2.17
C ASP A 38 -36.59 13.54 1.44
N ASP A 39 -37.77 13.12 1.01
CA ASP A 39 -38.10 11.77 0.53
C ASP A 39 -37.08 11.16 -0.46
N GLY A 40 -36.60 9.94 -0.15
CA GLY A 40 -36.02 9.00 -1.12
C GLY A 40 -34.50 8.84 -1.20
N GLY A 41 -33.68 9.65 -0.49
CA GLY A 41 -32.22 9.56 -0.50
C GLY A 41 -31.57 8.95 0.76
N GLU A 42 -30.39 8.34 0.65
CA GLU A 42 -29.58 7.94 1.81
C GLU A 42 -29.39 9.12 2.77
N LYS A 43 -29.75 8.94 4.05
CA LYS A 43 -29.72 10.00 5.06
C LYS A 43 -28.27 10.45 5.30
N GLN A 44 -27.94 11.67 4.88
CA GLN A 44 -26.62 12.25 5.07
C GLN A 44 -26.31 12.44 6.56
N THR A 45 -25.15 11.93 7.00
CA THR A 45 -24.68 12.17 8.37
C THR A 45 -24.28 13.65 8.57
N LEU A 46 -24.28 14.11 9.82
CA LEU A 46 -23.79 15.47 10.14
C LEU A 46 -22.34 15.70 9.69
N GLY A 47 -21.52 14.65 9.72
CA GLY A 47 -20.15 14.68 9.20
C GLY A 47 -20.11 14.91 7.68
N GLU A 48 -21.04 14.34 6.92
CA GLU A 48 -21.15 14.58 5.48
C GLU A 48 -21.59 16.00 5.17
N LYS A 49 -22.60 16.52 5.90
CA LYS A 49 -23.01 17.93 5.78
C LYS A 49 -21.85 18.88 6.08
N ALA A 50 -21.06 18.56 7.11
CA ALA A 50 -19.85 19.32 7.43
C ALA A 50 -18.80 19.26 6.30
N VAL A 51 -18.56 18.08 5.73
CA VAL A 51 -17.65 17.92 4.60
C VAL A 51 -18.13 18.70 3.37
N GLU A 52 -19.42 18.68 3.08
CA GLU A 52 -20.01 19.42 1.95
C GLU A 52 -19.82 20.93 2.10
N ILE A 53 -20.12 21.48 3.28
CA ILE A 53 -19.92 22.92 3.57
C ILE A 53 -18.44 23.31 3.41
N ILE A 54 -17.52 22.53 4.00
CA ILE A 54 -16.09 22.84 3.90
C ILE A 54 -15.57 22.63 2.46
N ARG A 55 -16.11 21.66 1.72
CA ARG A 55 -15.79 21.42 0.31
C ARG A 55 -16.24 22.61 -0.55
N ASN A 56 -17.43 23.16 -0.33
CA ASN A 56 -17.91 24.34 -1.05
C ASN A 56 -17.01 25.56 -0.78
N ALA A 57 -16.59 25.76 0.48
CA ALA A 57 -15.62 26.80 0.83
C ALA A 57 -14.26 26.58 0.14
N PHE A 58 -13.79 25.33 0.06
CA PHE A 58 -12.56 24.94 -0.63
C PHE A 58 -12.64 25.20 -2.15
N VAL A 59 -13.72 24.80 -2.81
CA VAL A 59 -13.93 25.04 -4.26
C VAL A 59 -14.02 26.54 -4.54
N THR A 60 -14.67 27.32 -3.66
CA THR A 60 -14.71 28.77 -3.77
C THR A 60 -13.31 29.40 -3.69
N CYS A 61 -12.43 28.87 -2.84
CA CYS A 61 -11.03 29.32 -2.75
C CYS A 61 -10.20 28.91 -3.97
N LEU A 62 -10.47 27.74 -4.57
CA LEU A 62 -9.81 27.29 -5.80
C LEU A 62 -10.18 28.13 -7.02
N ASN A 63 -11.46 28.46 -7.16
CA ASN A 63 -11.98 29.25 -8.28
C ASN A 63 -11.73 30.76 -8.12
N ASP A 64 -11.02 31.17 -7.05
CA ASP A 64 -10.73 32.56 -6.79
C ASP A 64 -9.77 33.12 -7.85
N ARG A 65 -10.28 34.07 -8.64
CA ARG A 65 -9.53 34.83 -9.64
C ARG A 65 -9.01 36.17 -9.10
N THR A 66 -9.19 36.45 -7.80
CA THR A 66 -8.69 37.70 -7.19
C THR A 66 -7.19 37.59 -6.91
N GLY A 67 -6.36 37.97 -7.88
CA GLY A 67 -4.89 37.98 -7.78
C GLY A 67 -4.22 37.91 -9.17
N THR A 68 -2.88 37.92 -9.19
CA THR A 68 -2.08 37.68 -10.42
C THR A 68 -2.51 36.37 -11.09
N LEU A 69 -2.38 36.20 -12.43
CA LEU A 69 -2.81 34.99 -13.15
C LEU A 69 -2.28 33.67 -12.52
N SER A 70 -1.10 33.73 -11.90
CA SER A 70 -0.49 32.61 -11.16
C SER A 70 -1.02 32.42 -9.73
N GLY A 71 -1.63 33.42 -9.11
CA GLY A 71 -2.08 33.41 -7.70
C GLY A 71 -0.95 33.33 -6.68
N VAL A 72 0.25 33.74 -7.07
CA VAL A 72 1.47 33.74 -6.26
C VAL A 72 2.01 35.16 -6.21
N ARG A 73 2.33 35.63 -5.01
CA ARG A 73 3.05 36.90 -4.76
C ARG A 73 4.16 36.62 -3.76
N ASP A 74 5.39 37.02 -4.09
CA ASP A 74 6.59 36.80 -3.26
C ASP A 74 6.80 35.34 -2.83
N GLY A 75 6.53 34.39 -3.73
CA GLY A 75 6.67 32.95 -3.46
C GLY A 75 5.63 32.37 -2.49
N ARG A 76 4.57 33.12 -2.18
CA ARG A 76 3.45 32.69 -1.32
C ARG A 76 2.11 32.79 -2.07
N PRO A 77 1.12 31.97 -1.69
CA PRO A 77 -0.22 32.09 -2.26
C PRO A 77 -0.84 33.45 -1.93
N GLU A 78 -1.48 34.10 -2.90
CA GLU A 78 -2.15 35.38 -2.73
C GLU A 78 -3.68 35.21 -2.58
N GLY A 79 -4.35 36.16 -1.92
CA GLY A 79 -5.81 36.21 -1.87
C GLY A 79 -6.44 35.06 -1.08
N LYS A 80 -7.59 34.54 -1.56
CA LYS A 80 -8.28 33.41 -0.89
C LYS A 80 -7.54 32.08 -1.06
N ARG A 81 -6.57 32.01 -1.99
CA ARG A 81 -5.80 30.79 -2.28
C ARG A 81 -4.94 30.33 -1.11
N VAL A 82 -4.61 31.22 -0.16
CA VAL A 82 -3.95 30.89 1.12
C VAL A 82 -4.72 29.83 1.91
N GLY A 83 -6.05 29.78 1.75
CA GLY A 83 -6.93 28.86 2.47
C GLY A 83 -7.07 27.47 1.85
N ILE A 84 -6.61 27.24 0.62
CA ILE A 84 -6.89 26.00 -0.15
C ILE A 84 -6.46 24.76 0.63
N TYR A 85 -5.19 24.65 0.98
CA TYR A 85 -4.68 23.48 1.69
C TYR A 85 -5.14 23.40 3.14
N LYS A 86 -5.46 24.53 3.80
CA LYS A 86 -6.04 24.53 5.14
C LYS A 86 -7.43 23.89 5.13
N LEU A 87 -8.30 24.30 4.20
CA LEU A 87 -9.65 23.77 4.05
C LEU A 87 -9.62 22.32 3.53
N ALA A 88 -8.76 22.02 2.55
CA ALA A 88 -8.58 20.67 2.05
C ALA A 88 -8.15 19.70 3.16
N ASN A 89 -7.17 20.08 3.99
CA ASN A 89 -6.71 19.25 5.11
C ASN A 89 -7.81 19.03 6.17
N LEU A 90 -8.67 20.02 6.41
CA LEU A 90 -9.83 19.86 7.30
C LEU A 90 -10.86 18.88 6.71
N CYS A 91 -11.20 19.01 5.42
CA CYS A 91 -12.07 18.05 4.73
C CYS A 91 -11.50 16.64 4.78
N LEU A 92 -10.21 16.47 4.43
CA LEU A 92 -9.52 15.19 4.44
C LEU A 92 -9.51 14.58 5.84
N LYS A 93 -9.29 15.38 6.88
CA LYS A 93 -9.33 14.91 8.26
C LYS A 93 -10.69 14.32 8.63
N ILE A 94 -11.80 14.97 8.27
CA ILE A 94 -13.16 14.45 8.53
C ILE A 94 -13.43 13.19 7.71
N LEU A 95 -13.10 13.21 6.40
CA LEU A 95 -13.32 12.09 5.49
C LEU A 95 -12.58 10.81 5.93
N PHE A 96 -11.32 10.95 6.36
CA PHE A 96 -10.53 9.81 6.83
C PHE A 96 -10.98 9.30 8.20
N GLN A 97 -11.60 10.16 9.02
CA GLN A 97 -12.17 9.77 10.30
C GLN A 97 -13.47 8.97 10.09
N GLY A 98 -14.44 9.53 9.36
CA GLY A 98 -15.76 8.92 9.11
C GLY A 98 -15.77 7.78 8.09
N SER A 99 -14.62 7.12 7.85
CA SER A 99 -14.43 5.99 6.90
C SER A 99 -14.79 6.27 5.42
N LYS A 100 -15.18 7.52 5.12
CA LYS A 100 -15.38 8.24 3.85
C LYS A 100 -14.21 8.32 2.85
N SER A 101 -13.18 7.47 2.93
CA SER A 101 -11.89 7.79 2.26
C SER A 101 -11.96 7.85 0.73
N ARG A 102 -12.91 7.14 0.10
CA ARG A 102 -13.12 7.18 -1.37
C ARG A 102 -13.54 8.57 -1.85
N SER A 103 -14.34 9.29 -1.08
CA SER A 103 -14.81 10.64 -1.44
C SER A 103 -13.71 11.70 -1.44
N ALA A 104 -12.51 11.36 -0.93
CA ALA A 104 -11.34 12.25 -0.97
C ALA A 104 -10.78 12.44 -2.39
N ASP A 105 -11.10 11.55 -3.33
CA ASP A 105 -10.62 11.61 -4.72
C ASP A 105 -10.92 12.97 -5.37
N THR A 106 -12.15 13.47 -5.20
CA THR A 106 -12.55 14.78 -5.73
C THR A 106 -11.65 15.92 -5.24
N ILE A 107 -11.17 15.85 -3.99
CA ILE A 107 -10.30 16.88 -3.42
C ILE A 107 -8.93 16.82 -4.08
N PHE A 108 -8.37 15.61 -4.25
CA PHE A 108 -7.06 15.43 -4.89
C PHE A 108 -7.09 15.85 -6.37
N THR A 109 -8.13 15.45 -7.10
CA THR A 109 -8.33 15.82 -8.52
C THR A 109 -8.49 17.33 -8.69
N ASN A 110 -9.27 17.99 -7.84
CA ASN A 110 -9.44 19.45 -7.88
C ASN A 110 -8.12 20.19 -7.60
N ILE A 111 -7.28 19.66 -6.70
CA ILE A 111 -5.96 20.23 -6.41
C ILE A 111 -5.02 20.05 -7.59
N GLU A 112 -4.95 18.87 -8.19
CA GLU A 112 -4.09 18.61 -9.35
C GLU A 112 -4.38 19.59 -10.49
N ASN A 113 -5.67 19.83 -10.77
CA ASN A 113 -6.11 20.68 -11.86
C ASN A 113 -5.93 22.18 -11.56
N ALA A 114 -6.43 22.67 -10.42
CA ALA A 114 -6.64 24.10 -10.20
C ALA A 114 -5.73 24.75 -9.15
N SER A 115 -5.05 23.98 -8.29
CA SER A 115 -4.22 24.58 -7.23
C SER A 115 -2.89 25.13 -7.75
N PRO A 116 -2.28 26.12 -7.08
CA PRO A 116 -0.85 26.42 -7.23
C PRO A 116 0.03 25.25 -6.73
N PRO A 117 1.32 25.18 -7.12
CA PRO A 117 2.22 24.11 -6.68
C PRO A 117 2.29 23.97 -5.15
N LEU A 118 2.43 22.75 -4.64
CA LEU A 118 2.41 22.50 -3.19
C LEU A 118 3.56 23.21 -2.46
N ALA A 119 4.70 23.40 -3.12
CA ALA A 119 5.92 23.94 -2.53
C ALA A 119 5.75 25.35 -1.94
N ILE A 120 4.87 26.18 -2.51
CA ILE A 120 4.67 27.57 -2.07
C ILE A 120 3.91 27.70 -0.74
N PHE A 121 3.30 26.60 -0.27
CA PHE A 121 2.50 26.60 0.94
C PHE A 121 3.37 26.35 2.19
N PRO A 122 2.93 26.78 3.39
CA PRO A 122 3.69 26.56 4.61
C PRO A 122 3.81 25.06 4.94
N TRP A 123 4.93 24.69 5.58
CA TRP A 123 5.26 23.28 5.81
C TRP A 123 4.19 22.46 6.57
N PRO A 124 3.44 22.98 7.58
CA PRO A 124 2.44 22.17 8.27
C PRO A 124 1.30 21.73 7.35
N GLU A 125 0.85 22.61 6.46
CA GLU A 125 -0.16 22.33 5.46
C GLU A 125 0.33 21.32 4.42
N ARG A 126 1.58 21.47 3.96
CA ARG A 126 2.21 20.54 3.00
C ARG A 126 2.32 19.13 3.57
N VAL A 127 2.88 19.00 4.77
CA VAL A 127 3.07 17.70 5.44
C VAL A 127 1.74 17.01 5.69
N THR A 128 0.74 17.75 6.19
CA THR A 128 -0.60 17.20 6.45
C THR A 128 -1.26 16.72 5.16
N TYR A 129 -1.14 17.48 4.08
CA TYR A 129 -1.70 17.10 2.78
C TYR A 129 -1.03 15.85 2.22
N LEU A 130 0.31 15.80 2.19
CA LEU A 130 1.08 14.66 1.70
C LEU A 130 0.82 13.39 2.53
N TYR A 131 0.62 13.53 3.84
CA TYR A 131 0.21 12.43 4.70
C TYR A 131 -1.14 11.83 4.27
N TYR A 132 -2.17 12.66 4.08
CA TYR A 132 -3.48 12.17 3.63
C TYR A 132 -3.46 11.65 2.20
N LEU A 133 -2.72 12.28 1.30
CA LEU A 133 -2.51 11.79 -0.06
C LEU A 133 -1.85 10.41 -0.06
N GLY A 134 -0.78 10.24 0.72
CA GLY A 134 -0.11 8.96 0.91
C GLY A 134 -1.04 7.88 1.43
N ARG A 135 -1.89 8.20 2.43
CA ARG A 135 -2.89 7.27 2.96
C ARG A 135 -3.97 6.92 1.94
N PHE A 136 -4.42 7.89 1.15
CA PHE A 136 -5.40 7.66 0.07
C PHE A 136 -4.84 6.69 -0.97
N LEU A 137 -3.63 6.96 -1.46
CA LEU A 137 -2.94 6.09 -2.42
C LEU A 137 -2.69 4.70 -1.83
N PHE A 138 -2.32 4.61 -0.56
CA PHE A 138 -2.13 3.34 0.14
C PHE A 138 -3.43 2.52 0.20
N SER A 139 -4.55 3.15 0.57
CA SER A 139 -5.86 2.48 0.60
C SER A 139 -6.31 2.00 -0.79
N ASN A 140 -5.90 2.68 -1.86
CA ASN A 140 -6.16 2.30 -3.25
C ASN A 140 -5.08 1.38 -3.85
N ASN A 141 -4.24 0.73 -3.02
CA ASN A 141 -3.16 -0.17 -3.44
C ASN A 141 -2.05 0.46 -4.32
N HIS A 142 -1.95 1.78 -4.40
CA HIS A 142 -0.87 2.49 -5.10
C HIS A 142 0.35 2.69 -4.19
N PHE A 143 0.97 1.59 -3.73
CA PHE A 143 2.00 1.61 -2.68
C PHE A 143 3.26 2.40 -3.06
N TYR A 144 3.72 2.32 -4.31
CA TYR A 144 4.91 3.06 -4.75
C TYR A 144 4.71 4.58 -4.67
N ARG A 145 3.59 5.07 -5.20
CA ARG A 145 3.22 6.49 -5.14
C ARG A 145 2.93 6.94 -3.70
N ALA A 146 2.28 6.08 -2.91
CA ALA A 146 2.07 6.34 -1.48
C ALA A 146 3.40 6.52 -0.76
N GLN A 147 4.39 5.65 -1.02
CA GLN A 147 5.73 5.76 -0.44
C GLN A 147 6.41 7.09 -0.80
N LEU A 148 6.32 7.56 -2.05
CA LEU A 148 6.90 8.84 -2.46
C LEU A 148 6.27 10.03 -1.70
N ALA A 149 4.93 10.08 -1.63
CA ALA A 149 4.22 11.13 -0.91
C ALA A 149 4.54 11.11 0.61
N LEU A 150 4.53 9.92 1.21
CA LEU A 150 4.82 9.74 2.64
C LEU A 150 6.28 10.03 2.98
N GLN A 151 7.22 9.71 2.09
CA GLN A 151 8.64 10.05 2.26
C GLN A 151 8.80 11.56 2.28
N SER A 152 8.23 12.27 1.31
CA SER A 152 8.24 13.74 1.26
C SER A 152 7.58 14.36 2.49
N ALA A 153 6.49 13.78 2.99
CA ALA A 153 5.84 14.22 4.23
C ALA A 153 6.77 14.06 5.45
N TYR A 154 7.48 12.93 5.54
CA TYR A 154 8.38 12.63 6.65
C TYR A 154 9.60 13.55 6.66
N ASP A 155 10.21 13.78 5.48
CA ASP A 155 11.39 14.62 5.31
C ASP A 155 11.10 16.09 5.64
N GLN A 156 9.89 16.57 5.35
CA GLN A 156 9.44 17.93 5.66
C GLN A 156 8.90 18.12 7.09
N CYS A 157 8.64 17.03 7.82
CA CYS A 157 8.03 17.12 9.15
C CYS A 157 9.07 17.51 10.22
N ASN A 158 8.75 18.52 11.03
CA ASN A 158 9.61 18.95 12.13
C ASN A 158 9.99 17.75 13.05
N PRO A 159 11.29 17.46 13.25
CA PRO A 159 11.79 16.43 14.16
C PRO A 159 11.19 16.43 15.57
N GLU A 160 10.86 17.61 16.11
CA GLU A 160 10.26 17.75 17.46
C GLU A 160 8.82 17.23 17.54
N ARG A 161 8.11 17.14 16.41
CA ARG A 161 6.70 16.72 16.35
C ARG A 161 6.59 15.20 16.24
N LEU A 162 7.07 14.50 17.27
CA LEU A 162 7.16 13.03 17.32
C LEU A 162 5.85 12.31 16.97
N ASN A 163 4.71 12.79 17.49
CA ASN A 163 3.42 12.15 17.22
C ASN A 163 3.03 12.19 15.73
N GLN A 164 3.30 13.31 15.03
CA GLN A 164 3.00 13.44 13.62
C GLN A 164 3.97 12.62 12.77
N ARG A 165 5.27 12.67 13.11
CA ARG A 165 6.30 11.84 12.47
C ARG A 165 5.98 10.36 12.60
N ARG A 166 5.52 9.92 13.78
CA ARG A 166 5.10 8.54 14.04
C ARG A 166 3.95 8.11 13.13
N LEU A 167 2.91 8.94 12.98
CA LEU A 167 1.78 8.63 12.10
C LEU A 167 2.23 8.45 10.64
N ILE A 168 3.05 9.37 10.14
CA ILE A 168 3.62 9.27 8.79
C ILE A 168 4.48 8.00 8.66
N LEU A 169 5.33 7.75 9.65
CA LEU A 169 6.29 6.66 9.64
C LEU A 169 5.62 5.29 9.58
N ILE A 170 4.49 5.10 10.27
CA ILE A 170 3.74 3.83 10.25
C ILE A 170 3.32 3.47 8.81
N TYR A 171 2.70 4.38 8.08
CA TYR A 171 2.32 4.14 6.68
C TYR A 171 3.54 4.07 5.75
N LEU A 172 4.59 4.84 6.01
CA LEU A 172 5.81 4.83 5.21
C LEU A 172 6.53 3.47 5.32
N VAL A 173 6.73 2.97 6.54
CA VAL A 173 7.29 1.64 6.80
C VAL A 173 6.45 0.56 6.14
N THR A 174 5.13 0.63 6.31
CA THR A 174 4.23 -0.38 5.75
C THR A 174 4.29 -0.41 4.22
N SER A 175 4.28 0.77 3.57
CA SER A 175 4.43 0.89 2.11
C SER A 175 5.77 0.32 1.65
N ASN A 176 6.87 0.63 2.35
CA ASN A 176 8.19 0.11 2.01
C ASN A 176 8.27 -1.42 2.15
N ILE A 177 7.70 -2.00 3.21
CA ILE A 177 7.68 -3.46 3.41
C ILE A 177 6.96 -4.16 2.24
N ILE A 178 5.79 -3.65 1.84
CA ILE A 178 5.04 -4.18 0.69
C ILE A 178 5.84 -4.09 -0.61
N LEU A 179 6.65 -3.05 -0.77
CA LEU A 179 7.54 -2.84 -1.92
C LEU A 179 8.87 -3.60 -1.80
N GLY A 180 9.04 -4.42 -0.75
CA GLY A 180 10.24 -5.23 -0.51
C GLY A 180 11.47 -4.46 0.00
N ARG A 181 11.27 -3.30 0.64
CA ARG A 181 12.28 -2.57 1.43
C ARG A 181 11.99 -2.70 2.91
N PHE A 182 12.86 -3.41 3.63
CA PHE A 182 12.70 -3.56 5.07
C PHE A 182 13.37 -2.44 5.87
N PRO A 183 12.83 -2.10 7.05
CA PRO A 183 13.42 -1.13 7.95
C PRO A 183 14.87 -1.45 8.33
N SER A 184 15.73 -0.43 8.39
CA SER A 184 17.09 -0.57 8.89
C SER A 184 17.12 -0.60 10.42
N PRO A 185 18.17 -1.16 11.04
CA PRO A 185 18.35 -1.10 12.49
C PRO A 185 18.37 0.34 13.04
N HIS A 186 18.94 1.29 12.27
CA HIS A 186 18.98 2.70 12.64
C HIS A 186 17.59 3.33 12.72
N LEU A 187 16.65 2.96 11.84
CA LEU A 187 15.29 3.47 11.89
C LEU A 187 14.63 3.18 13.25
N TYR A 188 14.90 2.00 13.83
CA TYR A 188 14.33 1.60 15.11
C TYR A 188 14.93 2.31 16.33
N GLN A 189 16.04 3.04 16.15
CA GLN A 189 16.65 3.86 17.20
C GLN A 189 15.99 5.24 17.32
N LEU A 190 15.18 5.63 16.33
CA LEU A 190 14.51 6.93 16.32
C LEU A 190 13.37 6.97 17.36
N PRO A 191 13.16 8.11 18.04
CA PRO A 191 12.13 8.24 19.07
C PRO A 191 10.71 7.98 18.54
N GLU A 192 10.40 8.41 17.32
CA GLU A 192 9.10 8.17 16.69
C GLU A 192 8.86 6.70 16.28
N ALA A 193 9.92 5.88 16.20
CA ALA A 193 9.88 4.49 15.77
C ALA A 193 9.74 3.49 16.94
N MET A 194 9.58 3.98 18.18
CA MET A 194 9.43 3.15 19.38
C MET A 194 8.34 2.07 19.21
N GLY A 195 8.66 0.81 19.52
CA GLY A 195 7.74 -0.33 19.39
C GLY A 195 7.46 -0.80 17.96
N LEU A 196 7.95 -0.11 16.91
CA LEU A 196 7.75 -0.56 15.52
C LEU A 196 8.58 -1.82 15.21
N ARG A 197 9.70 -2.03 15.90
CA ARG A 197 10.56 -3.22 15.72
C ARG A 197 9.86 -4.51 16.14
N GLU A 198 9.16 -4.48 17.26
CA GLU A 198 8.38 -5.61 17.77
C GLU A 198 7.26 -5.96 16.80
N ARG A 199 6.58 -4.92 16.28
CA ARG A 199 5.45 -5.08 15.36
C ARG A 199 5.83 -5.58 13.97
N PHE A 200 6.79 -4.92 13.31
CA PHE A 200 7.16 -5.23 11.93
C PHE A 200 8.31 -6.24 11.80
N GLY A 201 9.14 -6.39 12.83
CA GLY A 201 10.34 -7.23 12.79
C GLY A 201 10.06 -8.72 12.55
N PRO A 202 9.13 -9.36 13.29
CA PRO A 202 8.73 -10.74 13.03
C PRO A 202 8.23 -10.94 11.61
N LEU A 203 7.43 -10.00 11.11
CA LEU A 203 6.88 -10.03 9.74
C LEU A 203 8.00 -9.96 8.69
N CYS A 204 8.92 -9.00 8.81
CA CYS A 204 10.05 -8.87 7.88
C CYS A 204 10.93 -10.11 7.88
N ARG A 205 11.14 -10.76 9.04
CA ARG A 205 11.89 -12.01 9.14
C ARG A 205 11.17 -13.17 8.46
N ALA A 206 9.85 -13.29 8.60
CA ALA A 206 9.06 -14.33 7.93
C ALA A 206 9.15 -14.16 6.41
N ILE A 207 8.98 -12.94 5.90
CA ILE A 207 9.12 -12.63 4.46
C ILE A 207 10.53 -12.94 3.97
N ALA A 208 11.58 -12.52 4.69
CA ALA A 208 12.96 -12.77 4.29
C ALA A 208 13.32 -14.25 4.25
N LYS A 209 12.75 -15.05 5.16
CA LYS A 209 13.01 -16.50 5.27
C LYS A 209 12.16 -17.35 4.32
N GLY A 210 11.09 -16.79 3.74
CA GLY A 210 10.08 -17.54 3.01
C GLY A 210 9.23 -18.43 3.92
N ASP A 211 9.00 -18.01 5.18
CA ASP A 211 8.24 -18.79 6.16
C ASP A 211 6.75 -18.45 6.07
N LEU A 212 6.04 -19.15 5.17
CA LEU A 212 4.62 -18.93 4.90
C LEU A 212 3.74 -19.20 6.13
N ALA A 213 4.03 -20.29 6.84
CA ALA A 213 3.30 -20.68 8.04
C ALA A 213 3.38 -19.59 9.11
N ARG A 214 4.60 -19.12 9.42
CA ARG A 214 4.80 -18.07 10.42
C ARG A 214 4.20 -16.74 9.96
N PHE A 215 4.31 -16.41 8.68
CA PHE A 215 3.73 -15.19 8.13
C PHE A 215 2.21 -15.15 8.32
N ARG A 216 1.51 -16.25 7.97
CA ARG A 216 0.06 -16.36 8.14
C ARG A 216 -0.35 -16.32 9.61
N GLN A 217 0.36 -17.03 10.49
CA GLN A 217 0.10 -16.97 11.94
C GLN A 217 0.25 -15.56 12.54
N LEU A 218 1.26 -14.80 12.11
CA LEU A 218 1.47 -13.42 12.59
C LEU A 218 0.38 -12.45 12.13
N LEU A 219 -0.30 -12.77 11.03
CA LEU A 219 -1.38 -11.97 10.44
C LEU A 219 -2.73 -12.71 10.50
N ASP A 220 -2.87 -13.65 11.44
CA ASP A 220 -4.13 -14.31 11.74
C ASP A 220 -5.01 -13.36 12.55
N VAL A 221 -6.29 -13.24 12.18
CA VAL A 221 -7.20 -12.23 12.74
C VAL A 221 -7.44 -12.46 14.24
N GLU A 222 -7.43 -13.71 14.68
CA GLU A 222 -7.76 -14.09 16.06
C GLU A 222 -6.51 -14.29 16.91
N LYS A 223 -5.47 -14.91 16.34
CA LYS A 223 -4.27 -15.36 17.06
C LYS A 223 -3.09 -14.39 16.96
N GLY A 224 -3.13 -13.43 16.03
CA GLY A 224 -2.00 -12.55 15.74
C GLY A 224 -1.78 -11.49 16.82
N GLU A 225 -0.63 -11.55 17.50
CA GLU A 225 -0.25 -10.67 18.63
C GLU A 225 -0.41 -9.16 18.37
N HIS A 226 -0.17 -8.69 17.14
CA HIS A 226 -0.17 -7.27 16.80
C HIS A 226 -1.31 -6.85 15.86
N VAL A 227 -2.24 -7.76 15.59
CA VAL A 227 -3.26 -7.55 14.55
C VAL A 227 -4.21 -6.41 14.87
N GLN A 228 -4.64 -6.28 16.13
CA GLN A 228 -5.50 -5.17 16.53
C GLN A 228 -4.87 -3.80 16.26
N TRP A 229 -3.54 -3.70 16.38
CA TRP A 229 -2.82 -2.47 16.06
C TRP A 229 -2.73 -2.21 14.55
N PHE A 230 -2.52 -3.27 13.75
CA PHE A 230 -2.56 -3.14 12.29
C PHE A 230 -3.96 -2.78 11.78
N LEU A 231 -5.02 -3.29 12.41
CA LEU A 231 -6.41 -2.96 12.13
C LEU A 231 -6.72 -1.50 12.51
N PHE A 232 -6.29 -1.08 13.69
CA PHE A 232 -6.44 0.32 14.15
C PHE A 232 -5.83 1.31 13.14
N HIS A 233 -4.65 1.00 12.60
CA HIS A 233 -4.00 1.82 11.57
C HIS A 233 -4.49 1.56 10.14
N ARG A 234 -5.44 0.63 9.93
CA ARG A 234 -5.99 0.24 8.62
C ARG A 234 -4.91 -0.19 7.61
N ILE A 235 -3.91 -0.92 8.09
CA ILE A 235 -2.80 -1.46 7.29
C ILE A 235 -2.77 -2.99 7.22
N PHE A 236 -3.59 -3.66 8.04
CA PHE A 236 -3.59 -5.12 8.19
C PHE A 236 -3.81 -5.87 6.87
N PHE A 237 -4.90 -5.58 6.14
CA PHE A 237 -5.24 -6.32 4.92
C PHE A 237 -4.21 -6.14 3.82
N GLN A 238 -3.63 -4.94 3.69
CA GLN A 238 -2.58 -4.68 2.72
C GLN A 238 -1.31 -5.45 3.08
N LEU A 239 -0.94 -5.54 4.36
CA LEU A 239 0.18 -6.37 4.80
C LEU A 239 -0.08 -7.85 4.50
N ARG A 240 -1.26 -8.38 4.86
CA ARG A 240 -1.63 -9.78 4.66
C ARG A 240 -1.60 -10.16 3.17
N ASN A 241 -2.33 -9.43 2.35
CA ASN A 241 -2.58 -9.82 0.96
C ASN A 241 -1.41 -9.48 0.03
N ARG A 242 -0.61 -8.45 0.33
CA ARG A 242 0.46 -7.98 -0.59
C ARG A 242 1.84 -8.50 -0.22
N CYS A 243 2.13 -8.72 1.06
CA CYS A 243 3.43 -9.22 1.46
C CYS A 243 3.58 -10.73 1.24
N GLU A 244 2.49 -11.49 1.15
CA GLU A 244 2.52 -12.95 0.87
C GLU A 244 3.25 -13.26 -0.45
N VAL A 245 3.09 -12.41 -1.47
CA VAL A 245 3.84 -12.48 -2.74
C VAL A 245 5.35 -12.49 -2.50
N LEU A 246 5.84 -11.65 -1.58
CA LEU A 246 7.26 -11.59 -1.24
C LEU A 246 7.71 -12.82 -0.44
N VAL A 247 6.82 -13.42 0.36
CA VAL A 247 7.09 -14.66 1.09
C VAL A 247 7.28 -15.81 0.09
N TRP A 248 6.37 -15.96 -0.88
CA TRP A 248 6.48 -16.95 -1.96
C TRP A 248 7.76 -16.81 -2.75
N ARG A 249 8.10 -15.58 -3.16
CA ARG A 249 9.37 -15.32 -3.85
C ARG A 249 10.60 -15.71 -3.02
N SER A 250 10.59 -15.44 -1.72
CA SER A 250 11.68 -15.86 -0.82
C SER A 250 11.72 -17.37 -0.60
N LEU A 251 10.55 -18.03 -0.53
CA LEU A 251 10.43 -19.48 -0.41
C LEU A 251 11.03 -20.16 -1.64
N ILE A 252 10.61 -19.77 -2.84
CA ILE A 252 11.12 -20.32 -4.11
C ILE A 252 12.64 -20.11 -4.22
N ARG A 253 13.12 -18.91 -3.87
CA ARG A 253 14.58 -18.64 -3.81
C ARG A 253 15.30 -19.59 -2.88
N ARG A 254 14.72 -19.86 -1.71
CA ARG A 254 15.32 -20.74 -0.71
C ARG A 254 15.29 -22.20 -1.14
N THR A 255 14.20 -22.66 -1.75
CA THR A 255 14.12 -24.00 -2.34
C THR A 255 15.17 -24.17 -3.44
N PHE A 256 15.35 -23.17 -4.32
CA PHE A 256 16.43 -23.19 -5.32
C PHE A 256 17.83 -23.25 -4.69
N LEU A 257 18.06 -22.58 -3.57
CA LEU A 257 19.35 -22.65 -2.87
C LEU A 257 19.63 -24.01 -2.24
N ILE A 258 18.59 -24.76 -1.86
CA ILE A 258 18.71 -26.05 -1.19
C ILE A 258 18.77 -27.20 -2.20
N ASN A 259 17.84 -27.22 -3.17
CA ASN A 259 17.66 -28.33 -4.10
C ASN A 259 17.62 -27.90 -5.59
N GLY A 260 18.00 -26.66 -5.88
CA GLY A 260 18.04 -26.17 -7.26
C GLY A 260 19.29 -26.64 -7.99
N ASP A 261 19.11 -27.07 -9.23
CA ASP A 261 20.20 -27.34 -10.16
C ASP A 261 20.86 -26.00 -10.52
N GLN A 262 22.13 -25.82 -10.13
CA GLN A 262 22.87 -24.59 -10.41
C GLN A 262 23.21 -24.42 -11.89
N GLY A 263 22.94 -25.44 -12.70
CA GLY A 263 23.31 -25.48 -14.11
C GLY A 263 24.82 -25.59 -14.28
N ASP A 264 25.25 -25.53 -15.54
CA ASP A 264 26.67 -25.50 -15.89
C ASP A 264 26.90 -24.40 -16.93
N PRO A 265 27.68 -23.35 -16.59
CA PRO A 265 28.01 -22.27 -17.51
C PRO A 265 28.69 -22.75 -18.79
N THR A 266 29.49 -23.82 -18.70
CA THR A 266 30.29 -24.37 -19.81
C THR A 266 29.42 -25.20 -20.76
N SER A 267 28.52 -26.01 -20.20
CA SER A 267 27.61 -26.91 -20.95
C SER A 267 26.31 -26.24 -21.45
N ARG A 268 26.16 -24.91 -21.31
CA ARG A 268 24.94 -24.15 -21.63
C ARG A 268 23.67 -24.62 -20.90
N LYS A 269 23.80 -25.44 -19.85
CA LYS A 269 22.67 -25.92 -19.06
C LYS A 269 22.17 -24.80 -18.14
N ALA A 270 20.92 -24.38 -18.33
CA ALA A 270 20.31 -23.36 -17.50
C ALA A 270 20.12 -23.87 -16.06
N PRO A 271 20.26 -23.00 -15.03
CA PRO A 271 19.88 -23.38 -13.68
C PRO A 271 18.37 -23.61 -13.59
N THR A 272 17.95 -24.67 -12.91
CA THR A 272 16.53 -25.06 -12.83
C THR A 272 16.10 -25.48 -11.43
N LEU A 273 14.82 -25.31 -11.12
CA LEU A 273 14.18 -25.78 -9.89
C LEU A 273 12.97 -26.65 -10.26
N GLY A 274 12.82 -27.82 -9.66
CA GLY A 274 11.62 -28.64 -9.81
C GLY A 274 10.42 -28.03 -9.08
N LEU A 275 9.27 -27.94 -9.75
CA LEU A 275 8.03 -27.46 -9.13
C LEU A 275 7.48 -28.46 -8.10
N GLN A 276 7.76 -29.75 -8.29
CA GLN A 276 7.37 -30.77 -7.31
C GLN A 276 7.96 -30.52 -5.91
N ASP A 277 9.20 -30.02 -5.83
CA ASP A 277 9.81 -29.65 -4.56
C ASP A 277 9.05 -28.52 -3.87
N LEU A 278 8.52 -27.58 -4.66
CA LEU A 278 7.71 -26.47 -4.15
C LEU A 278 6.36 -26.94 -3.64
N VAL A 279 5.70 -27.87 -4.35
CA VAL A 279 4.44 -28.50 -3.89
C VAL A 279 4.64 -29.15 -2.53
N VAL A 280 5.65 -30.02 -2.39
CA VAL A 280 5.90 -30.74 -1.14
C VAL A 280 6.19 -29.77 0.02
N ILE A 281 7.01 -28.75 -0.21
CA ILE A 281 7.34 -27.76 0.81
C ILE A 281 6.14 -26.89 1.16
N ALA A 282 5.34 -26.48 0.17
CA ALA A 282 4.14 -25.68 0.39
C ALA A 282 3.12 -26.45 1.23
N GLN A 283 2.81 -27.69 0.86
CA GLN A 283 1.92 -28.57 1.63
C GLN A 283 2.43 -28.80 3.06
N PHE A 284 3.74 -28.99 3.24
CA PHE A 284 4.33 -29.11 4.57
C PHE A 284 4.15 -27.83 5.41
N LEU A 285 4.39 -26.65 4.82
CA LEU A 285 4.22 -25.37 5.50
C LEU A 285 2.75 -25.08 5.80
N GLU A 286 1.84 -25.45 4.92
CA GLU A 286 0.39 -25.31 5.12
C GLU A 286 -0.09 -26.17 6.30
N LYS A 287 0.28 -27.44 6.33
CA LYS A 287 0.02 -28.34 7.46
C LYS A 287 0.59 -27.78 8.76
N LYS A 288 1.80 -27.21 8.71
CA LYS A 288 2.45 -26.56 9.85
C LYS A 288 1.73 -25.30 10.33
N ALA A 289 1.09 -24.56 9.42
CA ALA A 289 0.32 -23.38 9.76
C ALA A 289 -0.96 -23.77 10.51
N LEU A 290 -1.62 -24.83 10.06
CA LEU A 290 -2.92 -25.27 10.57
C LEU A 290 -2.83 -26.10 11.86
N SER A 291 -1.76 -26.86 12.07
CA SER A 291 -1.62 -27.68 13.28
C SER A 291 -0.72 -27.03 14.35
N PRO A 292 -1.22 -26.78 15.58
CA PRO A 292 -0.41 -26.31 16.71
C PRO A 292 0.78 -27.24 17.02
N GLU A 293 0.60 -28.55 16.84
CA GLU A 293 1.61 -29.58 17.12
C GLU A 293 2.73 -29.56 16.08
N ALA A 294 2.42 -29.42 14.78
CA ALA A 294 3.45 -29.30 13.76
C ALA A 294 4.20 -27.96 13.83
N ALA A 295 3.60 -26.92 14.40
CA ALA A 295 4.31 -25.67 14.68
C ALA A 295 5.50 -25.87 15.65
N MET A 296 5.42 -26.88 16.56
CA MET A 296 6.50 -27.25 17.47
C MET A 296 7.66 -27.99 16.78
N TYR A 297 7.48 -28.45 15.53
CA TYR A 297 8.52 -29.14 14.79
C TYR A 297 9.73 -28.24 14.49
N ARG A 298 10.89 -28.63 15.06
CA ARG A 298 12.18 -27.93 14.95
C ARG A 298 13.20 -28.64 14.06
N GLY A 299 12.79 -29.70 13.36
CA GLY A 299 13.64 -30.52 12.51
C GLY A 299 13.95 -31.90 13.10
N PRO A 300 14.62 -32.79 12.33
CA PRO A 300 14.85 -34.17 12.74
C PRO A 300 15.68 -34.31 14.02
N ALA A 301 16.65 -33.41 14.23
CA ALA A 301 17.59 -33.45 15.35
C ALA A 301 17.01 -32.98 16.71
N GLN A 302 15.83 -32.35 16.72
CA GLN A 302 15.18 -31.84 17.93
C GLN A 302 13.78 -32.45 18.13
N ARG A 303 13.58 -33.68 17.63
CA ARG A 303 12.34 -34.43 17.84
C ARG A 303 12.28 -34.90 19.30
N HIS A 304 11.28 -34.42 20.04
CA HIS A 304 10.91 -35.03 21.31
C HIS A 304 10.43 -36.48 21.06
N PRO A 305 10.67 -37.45 21.95
CA PRO A 305 10.22 -38.85 21.77
C PRO A 305 8.74 -38.98 21.41
N ASN A 306 7.90 -38.10 21.96
CA ASN A 306 6.46 -38.05 21.67
C ASN A 306 6.11 -37.68 20.21
N TRP A 307 7.08 -37.23 19.40
CA TRP A 307 6.87 -36.95 17.97
C TRP A 307 6.34 -38.16 17.19
N ALA A 308 6.66 -39.38 17.62
CA ALA A 308 6.14 -40.60 17.00
C ALA A 308 4.61 -40.75 17.10
N PHE A 309 3.98 -40.02 18.03
CA PHE A 309 2.53 -40.06 18.27
C PHE A 309 1.80 -38.81 17.75
N PHE A 310 2.51 -37.86 17.15
CA PHE A 310 1.91 -36.65 16.58
C PHE A 310 1.67 -36.81 15.08
N THR A 311 0.45 -36.51 14.63
CA THR A 311 0.12 -36.41 13.20
C THR A 311 0.42 -34.99 12.70
N MET A 312 0.88 -34.88 11.45
CA MET A 312 0.98 -33.57 10.77
C MET A 312 -0.34 -33.18 10.09
N GLU A 313 -1.41 -33.93 10.33
CA GLU A 313 -2.70 -33.66 9.73
C GLU A 313 -3.38 -32.50 10.49
N PRO A 314 -4.03 -31.58 9.77
CA PRO A 314 -4.77 -30.51 10.42
C PRO A 314 -5.92 -31.11 11.25
N PRO A 315 -6.26 -30.52 12.41
CA PRO A 315 -7.45 -30.91 13.15
C PRO A 315 -8.71 -30.64 12.31
N LYS A 316 -9.76 -31.45 12.48
CA LYS A 316 -11.01 -31.38 11.68
C LYS A 316 -11.62 -29.96 11.60
N GLY A 317 -11.55 -29.19 12.68
CA GLY A 317 -12.06 -27.81 12.71
C GLY A 317 -11.27 -26.79 11.87
N GLN A 318 -10.16 -27.19 11.24
CA GLN A 318 -9.40 -26.36 10.29
C GLN A 318 -9.43 -26.90 8.86
N LEU A 319 -10.16 -27.98 8.63
CA LEU A 319 -10.40 -28.50 7.29
C LEU A 319 -11.53 -27.69 6.64
N TYR A 320 -11.46 -27.55 5.32
CA TYR A 320 -12.49 -26.85 4.56
C TYR A 320 -13.71 -27.76 4.43
N LEU A 321 -14.87 -27.21 4.77
CA LEU A 321 -16.17 -27.76 4.43
C LEU A 321 -16.93 -26.63 3.74
N ASP A 322 -17.54 -26.93 2.60
CA ASP A 322 -18.31 -25.93 1.87
C ASP A 322 -19.56 -25.56 2.70
N PRO A 323 -19.75 -24.28 3.08
CA PRO A 323 -20.88 -23.83 3.87
C PRO A 323 -22.24 -24.19 3.27
N ASP A 324 -22.34 -24.23 1.94
CA ASP A 324 -23.59 -24.54 1.25
C ASP A 324 -23.96 -26.04 1.35
N PHE A 325 -23.00 -26.88 1.76
CA PHE A 325 -23.13 -28.34 1.81
C PHE A 325 -22.84 -28.93 3.21
N GLU A 326 -22.82 -28.13 4.27
CA GLU A 326 -22.56 -28.61 5.65
C GLU A 326 -23.51 -29.74 6.10
N ALA A 327 -24.75 -29.75 5.60
CA ALA A 327 -25.77 -30.74 5.91
C ALA A 327 -25.93 -31.83 4.83
N ALA A 328 -25.07 -31.84 3.81
CA ALA A 328 -25.14 -32.84 2.76
C ALA A 328 -24.50 -34.16 3.23
N ASP A 329 -25.25 -35.25 3.14
CA ASP A 329 -24.75 -36.58 3.50
C ASP A 329 -23.53 -36.96 2.65
N GLY A 330 -22.43 -37.31 3.32
CA GLY A 330 -21.19 -37.78 2.69
C GLY A 330 -20.15 -36.71 2.34
N VAL A 331 -20.39 -35.44 2.68
CA VAL A 331 -19.38 -34.39 2.53
C VAL A 331 -18.53 -34.31 3.81
N GLU A 332 -17.31 -34.84 3.76
CA GLU A 332 -16.35 -34.71 4.86
C GLU A 332 -15.44 -33.48 4.67
N PRO A 333 -15.08 -32.78 5.77
CA PRO A 333 -14.12 -31.69 5.70
C PRO A 333 -12.77 -32.16 5.15
N GLU A 334 -12.23 -31.44 4.16
CA GLU A 334 -10.97 -31.79 3.47
C GLU A 334 -9.86 -30.77 3.71
N PHE A 335 -8.61 -31.25 3.71
CA PHE A 335 -7.44 -30.38 3.69
C PHE A 335 -7.15 -29.94 2.25
N LEU A 336 -7.46 -28.68 1.92
CA LEU A 336 -7.09 -28.08 0.64
C LEU A 336 -5.59 -27.79 0.61
N ALA A 337 -4.84 -28.80 0.18
CA ALA A 337 -3.39 -28.73 0.02
C ALA A 337 -3.05 -28.01 -1.30
N PRO A 338 -2.01 -27.14 -1.33
CA PRO A 338 -1.55 -26.59 -2.58
C PRO A 338 -1.15 -27.69 -3.55
N ASP A 339 -1.72 -27.66 -4.75
CA ASP A 339 -1.47 -28.62 -5.80
C ASP A 339 -0.45 -28.08 -6.82
N MET A 340 -0.19 -28.86 -7.88
CA MET A 340 0.76 -28.44 -8.91
C MET A 340 0.28 -27.21 -9.67
N ASP A 341 -1.02 -27.11 -9.95
CA ASP A 341 -1.60 -26.04 -10.74
C ASP A 341 -1.57 -24.71 -9.98
N GLU A 342 -1.83 -24.73 -8.67
CA GLU A 342 -1.70 -23.57 -7.79
C GLU A 342 -0.23 -23.10 -7.73
N ILE A 343 0.71 -24.03 -7.54
CA ILE A 343 2.14 -23.69 -7.49
C ILE A 343 2.63 -23.14 -8.82
N GLU A 344 2.21 -23.74 -9.93
CA GLU A 344 2.54 -23.25 -11.27
C GLU A 344 1.99 -21.83 -11.48
N SER A 345 0.74 -21.58 -11.05
CA SER A 345 0.10 -20.26 -11.11
C SER A 345 0.84 -19.22 -10.26
N ILE A 346 1.28 -19.58 -9.05
CA ILE A 346 2.06 -18.70 -8.16
C ILE A 346 3.41 -18.35 -8.82
N VAL A 347 4.11 -19.35 -9.36
CA VAL A 347 5.41 -19.14 -10.03
C VAL A 347 5.23 -18.29 -11.28
N ALA A 348 4.20 -18.55 -12.09
CA ALA A 348 3.89 -17.77 -13.28
C ALA A 348 3.58 -16.31 -12.94
N ALA A 349 2.76 -16.07 -11.92
CA ALA A 349 2.44 -14.73 -11.44
C ALA A 349 3.68 -13.97 -10.95
N LEU A 350 4.62 -14.65 -10.30
CA LEU A 350 5.87 -14.04 -9.85
C LEU A 350 6.84 -13.74 -11.02
N ILE A 351 6.83 -14.55 -12.07
CA ILE A 351 7.57 -14.30 -13.31
C ILE A 351 7.00 -13.06 -14.02
N ASP A 352 5.68 -12.98 -14.20
CA ASP A 352 4.99 -11.84 -14.83
C ASP A 352 5.24 -10.53 -14.05
N GLN A 353 5.20 -10.61 -12.72
CA GLN A 353 5.53 -9.48 -11.86
C GLN A 353 7.02 -9.08 -11.92
N GLY A 354 7.89 -9.90 -12.52
CA GLY A 354 9.33 -9.68 -12.63
C GLY A 354 10.10 -10.00 -11.34
N PHE A 355 9.46 -10.66 -10.38
CA PHE A 355 10.07 -11.08 -9.12
C PHE A 355 10.88 -12.37 -9.25
N LEU A 356 10.61 -13.15 -10.31
CA LEU A 356 11.42 -14.28 -10.77
C LEU A 356 11.89 -14.05 -12.21
N GLY A 357 13.17 -14.30 -12.46
CA GLY A 357 13.78 -14.16 -13.79
C GLY A 357 13.92 -15.50 -14.50
N GLY A 358 12.94 -15.87 -15.31
CA GLY A 358 12.93 -17.17 -15.97
C GLY A 358 11.63 -17.49 -16.69
N PHE A 359 11.43 -18.77 -16.99
CA PHE A 359 10.19 -19.31 -17.55
C PHE A 359 9.89 -20.67 -16.92
N ILE A 360 8.64 -21.13 -17.08
CA ILE A 360 8.21 -22.45 -16.64
C ILE A 360 8.27 -23.41 -17.83
N SER A 361 8.91 -24.55 -17.66
CA SER A 361 8.86 -25.66 -18.60
C SER A 361 7.77 -26.64 -18.16
N HIS A 362 6.55 -26.45 -18.66
CA HIS A 362 5.37 -27.25 -18.30
C HIS A 362 5.60 -28.77 -18.45
N LYS A 363 6.20 -29.21 -19.57
CA LYS A 363 6.50 -30.64 -19.80
C LYS A 363 7.46 -31.26 -18.78
N GLN A 364 8.34 -30.45 -18.20
CA GLN A 364 9.34 -30.93 -17.25
C GLN A 364 8.95 -30.59 -15.80
N LEU A 365 7.91 -29.78 -15.60
CA LEU A 365 7.51 -29.21 -14.30
C LEU A 365 8.68 -28.54 -13.60
N ARG A 366 9.42 -27.67 -14.32
CA ARG A 366 10.58 -26.94 -13.77
C ARG A 366 10.51 -25.46 -14.08
N PHE A 367 10.92 -24.66 -13.11
CA PHE A 367 11.28 -23.25 -13.30
C PHE A 367 12.73 -23.16 -13.80
N ALA A 368 12.95 -22.55 -14.96
CA ALA A 368 14.26 -22.37 -15.57
C ALA A 368 14.70 -20.91 -15.53
N ILE A 369 15.88 -20.66 -14.97
CA ILE A 369 16.44 -19.31 -14.81
C ILE A 369 17.10 -18.83 -16.10
N THR A 370 16.68 -17.66 -16.58
CA THR A 370 17.28 -17.03 -17.77
C THR A 370 18.35 -16.02 -17.38
N GLY A 371 19.31 -15.75 -18.27
CA GLY A 371 20.35 -14.73 -18.04
C GLY A 371 21.42 -15.10 -17.00
N ALA A 372 21.41 -16.33 -16.47
CA ALA A 372 22.37 -16.80 -15.46
C ALA A 372 23.83 -16.70 -15.91
N LYS A 373 24.14 -16.84 -17.21
CA LYS A 373 25.50 -16.68 -17.74
C LYS A 373 26.09 -15.29 -17.55
N ARG A 374 25.25 -14.24 -17.57
CA ARG A 374 25.70 -12.85 -17.48
C ARG A 374 25.74 -12.33 -16.05
N LYS A 375 24.76 -12.71 -15.22
CA LYS A 375 24.57 -12.15 -13.87
C LYS A 375 24.76 -13.19 -12.75
N GLY A 376 24.96 -14.46 -13.07
CA GLY A 376 24.86 -15.57 -12.12
C GLY A 376 23.40 -15.99 -11.87
N ALA A 377 23.20 -17.26 -11.46
CA ALA A 377 21.87 -17.84 -11.26
C ALA A 377 21.00 -17.03 -10.29
N LEU A 378 21.56 -16.62 -9.15
CA LEU A 378 20.79 -15.93 -8.11
C LEU A 378 20.40 -14.50 -8.49
N ALA A 379 21.32 -13.71 -9.05
CA ALA A 379 21.02 -12.33 -9.41
C ALA A 379 20.13 -12.24 -10.66
N ALA A 380 20.20 -13.22 -11.55
CA ALA A 380 19.33 -13.31 -12.72
C ALA A 380 17.94 -13.83 -12.34
N GLY A 381 17.86 -14.94 -11.59
CA GLY A 381 16.60 -15.60 -11.25
C GLY A 381 15.81 -14.94 -10.12
N PHE A 382 16.48 -14.22 -9.21
CA PHE A 382 15.84 -13.64 -8.03
C PHE A 382 16.25 -12.18 -7.84
N PRO A 383 15.81 -11.25 -8.71
CA PRO A 383 16.09 -9.83 -8.57
C PRO A 383 15.55 -9.27 -7.25
N LYS A 384 16.15 -8.18 -6.76
CA LYS A 384 15.66 -7.49 -5.56
C LYS A 384 14.26 -6.90 -5.86
N PRO A 385 13.24 -7.09 -5.00
CA PRO A 385 11.87 -6.64 -5.30
C PRO A 385 11.75 -5.14 -5.56
N TRP A 386 12.42 -4.31 -4.74
CA TRP A 386 12.30 -2.86 -4.86
C TRP A 386 12.72 -2.30 -6.23
N PRO A 387 13.92 -2.60 -6.77
CA PRO A 387 14.27 -2.17 -8.13
C PRO A 387 13.28 -2.63 -9.20
N VAL A 388 12.73 -3.85 -9.09
CA VAL A 388 11.74 -4.38 -10.03
C VAL A 388 10.48 -3.52 -10.02
N VAL A 389 9.96 -3.22 -8.83
CA VAL A 389 8.77 -2.37 -8.70
C VAL A 389 9.08 -0.95 -9.14
N LYS A 390 10.19 -0.35 -8.70
CA LYS A 390 10.60 1.00 -9.06
C LYS A 390 10.69 1.18 -10.58
N ALA A 391 11.23 0.21 -11.31
CA ALA A 391 11.35 0.28 -12.76
C ALA A 391 10.00 0.33 -13.51
N LYS A 392 8.91 -0.13 -12.88
CA LYS A 392 7.55 -0.13 -13.47
C LYS A 392 6.81 1.20 -13.30
N PHE A 393 7.29 2.10 -12.45
CA PHE A 393 6.58 3.33 -12.11
C PHE A 393 7.43 4.58 -12.38
N ASN A 394 6.76 5.65 -12.83
CA ASN A 394 7.36 6.98 -12.84
C ASN A 394 7.27 7.63 -11.45
N GLU A 395 8.04 8.69 -11.23
CA GLU A 395 8.05 9.44 -9.97
C GLU A 395 6.85 10.43 -9.86
N LYS A 396 5.94 10.45 -10.85
CA LYS A 396 4.74 11.28 -10.82
C LYS A 396 3.69 10.68 -9.87
N VAL A 397 3.21 11.50 -8.95
CA VAL A 397 2.17 11.15 -7.98
C VAL A 397 0.90 11.99 -8.29
N PRO A 398 -0.21 11.37 -8.73
CA PRO A 398 -1.49 12.06 -8.92
C PRO A 398 -1.94 12.73 -7.63
N GLY A 399 -2.56 13.91 -7.73
CA GLY A 399 -2.88 14.78 -6.59
C GLY A 399 -1.68 15.53 -6.02
N TRP A 400 -0.44 15.22 -6.38
CA TRP A 400 0.74 16.00 -5.96
C TRP A 400 1.20 16.92 -7.07
N LYS A 401 0.80 18.20 -6.99
CA LYS A 401 1.29 19.23 -7.89
C LYS A 401 2.70 19.68 -7.48
N VAL A 402 3.70 19.05 -8.10
CA VAL A 402 5.10 19.47 -8.08
C VAL A 402 5.23 20.67 -9.03
N ASP A 403 6.12 21.62 -8.72
CA ASP A 403 6.43 22.71 -9.65
C ASP A 403 6.69 22.13 -11.04
N ALA A 404 6.10 22.72 -12.08
CA ALA A 404 6.58 22.45 -13.42
C ALA A 404 8.08 22.83 -13.43
N PRO A 405 8.97 22.02 -14.02
CA PRO A 405 10.28 22.56 -14.39
C PRO A 405 10.00 23.85 -15.15
N ALA A 406 10.70 24.93 -14.75
CA ALA A 406 10.53 26.26 -15.32
C ALA A 406 10.25 26.11 -16.80
N LEU A 407 9.07 26.59 -17.20
CA LEU A 407 8.58 26.61 -18.57
C LEU A 407 9.78 26.73 -19.50
N GLU A 408 10.12 25.67 -20.25
CA GLU A 408 10.95 25.84 -21.43
C GLU A 408 10.21 26.92 -22.23
N THR A 409 10.78 28.13 -22.17
CA THR A 409 10.31 29.32 -22.85
C THR A 409 9.88 28.91 -24.24
N GLY A 410 8.62 29.23 -24.56
CA GLY A 410 7.86 28.71 -25.69
C GLY A 410 8.72 28.19 -26.81
N ARG A 411 8.63 26.88 -27.06
CA ARG A 411 9.19 26.25 -28.25
C ARG A 411 8.54 26.92 -29.46
N VAL A 412 9.20 27.94 -29.99
CA VAL A 412 8.88 28.54 -31.29
C VAL A 412 9.11 27.44 -32.31
N ILE A 413 8.02 26.79 -32.72
CA ILE A 413 8.05 25.85 -33.82
C ILE A 413 8.30 26.71 -35.06
N ASN A 414 9.53 26.67 -35.57
CA ASN A 414 9.89 27.32 -36.83
C ASN A 414 9.14 26.60 -37.96
N LEU A 415 8.07 27.21 -38.46
CA LEU A 415 7.24 26.71 -39.56
C LEU A 415 7.81 27.05 -40.95
N SER A 416 9.14 27.21 -41.09
CA SER A 416 9.79 27.52 -42.39
C SER A 416 9.64 26.43 -43.47
N GLY A 417 9.00 25.30 -43.16
CA GLY A 417 8.71 24.22 -44.12
C GLY A 417 7.23 23.81 -44.23
N ALA A 418 6.29 24.50 -43.58
CA ALA A 418 4.88 24.12 -43.65
C ALA A 418 4.27 24.60 -44.98
N ARG A 419 4.03 23.66 -45.92
CA ARG A 419 3.27 23.96 -47.15
C ARG A 419 1.80 24.23 -46.80
N PRO A 420 1.19 25.29 -47.36
CA PRO A 420 -0.24 25.53 -47.20
C PRO A 420 -1.04 24.42 -47.90
N VAL A 421 -2.03 23.88 -47.20
CA VAL A 421 -3.02 22.95 -47.75
C VAL A 421 -3.99 23.77 -48.58
N GLY A 422 -3.96 23.62 -49.92
CA GLY A 422 -4.93 24.26 -50.81
C GLY A 422 -4.46 24.70 -52.19
N ALA A 423 -3.24 24.37 -52.65
CA ALA A 423 -2.82 24.65 -54.03
C ALA A 423 -2.99 23.42 -54.93
N ALA A 424 -4.24 23.15 -55.30
CA ALA A 424 -4.58 22.38 -56.49
C ALA A 424 -5.49 23.26 -57.36
N GLY A 425 -5.01 23.60 -58.56
CA GLY A 425 -5.83 24.22 -59.61
C GLY A 425 -5.27 25.50 -60.22
N ALA A 426 -4.36 25.35 -61.19
CA ALA A 426 -4.42 25.94 -62.53
C ALA A 426 -3.26 25.38 -63.36
#